data_AF-A0A9E3QS68-F1
#
_entry.id   AF-A0A9E3QS68-F1
#
_cell.length_a   1.000
_cell.length_b   1.000
_cell.length_c   1.000
_cell.angle_alpha   90.00
_cell.angle_beta   90.00
_cell.angle_gamma   90.00
#
_symmetry.space_group_name_H-M   'P 1'
#
loop_
_entity.id
_entity.type
_entity.pdbx_description
1 polymer ?
#
loop_
_entity_poly.entity_id
_entity_poly.type
_entity_poly.pdbx_seq_one_letter_code
_entity_poly.pdbx_strand_id
1 'polypeptide(L)'
;MSRLANDYGLDVWIWYPAMDEDYADPRTVEFALREWGEVFRRLPRIDAVFVPGGDPGHTRPKVLMALLEKQAESLRRHHPKAQMWVSPQSFNQEWLDEFYQILRERPAWLSGVVYGPQVRVSLPELRAAVPRQYPIRRYPDITHSLNCQYPVPDWDLAFALTQGREVINPRPLDQAAIFRAYQDQAIGFLTYSEGCNDDVNKVIWSGLGWDPEAQPVALLRQYSRYFLGERYADAFAQGLLALERNWRGPLLTNAAVETTLRQFQDLERAASPQDRLNWRFQQALYRAYYDAYLRDRLIYETALEAEALGVLRRA
;
A
#
# COMPACT_ATOMS: atom_id res chain seq x y z
N MET A 1 -2.44 -19.73 -7.60
CA MET A 1 -1.64 -18.51 -7.87
C MET A 1 -0.20 -18.82 -8.21
N SER A 2 0.62 -19.44 -7.34
CA SER A 2 2.04 -19.76 -7.64
C SER A 2 2.25 -20.55 -8.95
N ARG A 3 1.43 -21.57 -9.23
CA ARG A 3 1.45 -22.29 -10.52
C ARG A 3 1.24 -21.36 -11.72
N LEU A 4 0.21 -20.51 -11.65
CA LEU A 4 -0.13 -19.57 -12.72
C LEU A 4 1.03 -18.57 -12.94
N ALA A 5 1.56 -18.00 -11.86
CA ALA A 5 2.71 -17.09 -11.94
C ALA A 5 3.91 -17.76 -12.62
N ASN A 6 4.17 -19.04 -12.29
CA ASN A 6 5.21 -19.82 -12.95
C ASN A 6 4.96 -19.98 -14.46
N ASP A 7 3.72 -20.25 -14.88
CA ASP A 7 3.37 -20.40 -16.30
C ASP A 7 3.62 -19.11 -17.11
N TYR A 8 3.52 -17.94 -16.46
CA TYR A 8 3.84 -16.63 -17.05
C TYR A 8 5.29 -16.18 -16.81
N GLY A 9 6.13 -16.99 -16.19
CA GLY A 9 7.52 -16.65 -15.87
C GLY A 9 7.68 -15.57 -14.80
N LEU A 10 6.63 -15.25 -14.04
CA LEU A 10 6.65 -14.23 -12.99
C LEU A 10 7.26 -14.75 -11.70
N ASP A 11 8.11 -13.94 -11.08
CA ASP A 11 8.66 -14.23 -9.75
C ASP A 11 7.55 -14.28 -8.69
N VAL A 12 7.63 -15.27 -7.81
CA VAL A 12 6.70 -15.48 -6.71
C VAL A 12 7.38 -15.15 -5.39
N TRP A 13 6.95 -14.01 -4.82
CA TRP A 13 7.27 -13.63 -3.45
C TRP A 13 6.13 -14.06 -2.54
N ILE A 14 6.46 -14.68 -1.41
CA ILE A 14 5.48 -14.95 -0.35
C ILE A 14 5.78 -14.04 0.84
N TRP A 15 4.77 -13.26 1.25
CA TRP A 15 4.78 -12.58 2.54
C TRP A 15 4.36 -13.60 3.59
N TYR A 16 5.24 -13.90 4.54
CA TYR A 16 5.03 -15.00 5.48
C TYR A 16 5.52 -14.63 6.89
N PRO A 17 4.64 -14.08 7.75
CA PRO A 17 4.99 -13.62 9.08
C PRO A 17 5.26 -14.76 10.05
N ALA A 18 6.17 -14.53 11.00
CA ALA A 18 6.44 -15.42 12.12
C ALA A 18 5.43 -15.12 13.24
N MET A 19 4.41 -15.97 13.40
CA MET A 19 3.22 -15.69 14.23
C MET A 19 3.11 -16.53 15.50
N ASP A 20 3.96 -17.54 15.70
CA ASP A 20 3.92 -18.37 16.91
C ASP A 20 4.35 -17.59 18.14
N GLU A 21 3.92 -18.06 19.32
CA GLU A 21 4.04 -17.31 20.59
C GLU A 21 5.49 -16.98 20.99
N ASP A 22 6.41 -17.96 20.91
CA ASP A 22 7.78 -17.80 21.36
C ASP A 22 8.78 -18.66 20.56
N TYR A 23 9.57 -18.00 19.72
CA TYR A 23 10.65 -18.63 18.94
C TYR A 23 11.97 -18.80 19.72
N ALA A 24 12.02 -18.44 21.00
CA ALA A 24 13.12 -18.83 21.88
C ALA A 24 12.97 -20.29 22.37
N ASP A 25 11.76 -20.86 22.37
CA ASP A 25 11.53 -22.29 22.63
C ASP A 25 11.92 -23.13 21.39
N PRO A 26 12.89 -24.05 21.50
CA PRO A 26 13.27 -24.93 20.40
C PRO A 26 12.11 -25.74 19.81
N ARG A 27 11.09 -26.06 20.60
CA ARG A 27 9.91 -26.82 20.14
C ARG A 27 9.06 -25.99 19.18
N THR A 28 8.90 -24.69 19.44
CA THR A 28 8.22 -23.75 18.54
C THR A 28 8.98 -23.63 17.22
N VAL A 29 10.31 -23.49 17.30
CA VAL A 29 11.17 -23.46 16.11
C VAL A 29 11.03 -24.73 15.28
N GLU A 30 11.05 -25.91 15.91
CA GLU A 30 10.87 -27.19 15.22
C GLU A 30 9.49 -27.33 14.58
N PHE A 31 8.44 -26.87 15.26
CA PHE A 31 7.09 -26.82 14.71
C PHE A 31 7.02 -25.93 13.48
N ALA A 32 7.50 -24.69 13.57
CA ALA A 32 7.48 -23.73 12.46
C ALA A 32 8.32 -24.21 11.27
N LEU A 33 9.45 -24.88 11.50
CA LEU A 33 10.27 -25.45 10.42
C LEU A 33 9.51 -26.52 9.63
N ARG A 34 8.71 -27.36 10.32
CA ARG A 34 7.86 -28.35 9.65
C ARG A 34 6.71 -27.70 8.91
N GLU A 35 6.01 -26.77 9.55
CA GLU A 35 4.85 -26.09 8.97
C GLU A 35 5.24 -25.30 7.71
N TRP A 36 6.25 -24.44 7.80
CA TRP A 36 6.74 -23.65 6.68
C TRP A 36 7.30 -24.56 5.58
N GLY A 37 8.04 -25.61 5.95
CA GLY A 37 8.54 -26.61 5.01
C GLY A 37 7.44 -27.28 4.20
N GLU A 38 6.30 -27.61 4.82
CA GLU A 38 5.14 -28.16 4.11
C GLU A 38 4.52 -27.17 3.13
N VAL A 39 4.47 -25.87 3.47
CA VAL A 39 4.04 -24.83 2.54
C VAL A 39 5.02 -24.72 1.37
N PHE A 40 6.33 -24.67 1.64
CA PHE A 40 7.37 -24.58 0.62
C PHE A 40 7.31 -25.77 -0.34
N ARG A 41 7.11 -26.99 0.18
CA ARG A 41 6.98 -28.21 -0.61
C ARG A 41 5.74 -28.22 -1.52
N ARG A 42 4.63 -27.62 -1.08
CA ARG A 42 3.35 -27.61 -1.82
C ARG A 42 3.31 -26.56 -2.92
N LEU A 43 4.03 -25.45 -2.78
CA LEU A 43 4.04 -24.37 -3.76
C LEU A 43 4.96 -24.71 -4.94
N PRO A 44 4.46 -24.68 -6.19
CA PRO A 44 5.29 -25.03 -7.36
C PRO A 44 6.47 -24.09 -7.62
N ARG A 45 6.35 -22.82 -7.23
CA ARG A 45 7.38 -21.80 -7.37
C ARG A 45 7.40 -20.87 -6.17
N ILE A 46 8.58 -20.67 -5.61
CA ILE A 46 8.90 -19.62 -4.65
C ILE A 46 10.27 -19.07 -5.05
N ASP A 47 10.35 -17.78 -5.33
CA ASP A 47 11.62 -17.10 -5.63
C ASP A 47 12.12 -16.34 -4.40
N ALA A 48 11.21 -15.86 -3.55
CA ALA A 48 11.55 -15.19 -2.31
C ALA A 48 10.50 -15.39 -1.22
N VAL A 49 10.96 -15.46 0.02
CA VAL A 49 10.16 -15.34 1.23
C VAL A 49 10.48 -14.01 1.88
N PHE A 50 9.46 -13.19 2.13
CA PHE A 50 9.56 -11.95 2.86
C PHE A 50 8.86 -12.10 4.21
N VAL A 51 9.62 -11.93 5.30
CA VAL A 51 9.10 -11.98 6.67
C VAL A 51 9.11 -10.58 7.28
N PRO A 52 7.96 -10.02 7.68
CA PRO A 52 7.93 -8.78 8.45
C PRO A 52 8.44 -8.98 9.88
N GLY A 53 9.05 -7.95 10.46
CA GLY A 53 9.46 -7.95 11.87
C GLY A 53 8.28 -7.92 12.85
N GLY A 54 7.13 -7.43 12.39
CA GLY A 54 5.86 -7.48 13.09
C GLY A 54 4.69 -7.00 12.24
N ASP A 55 3.50 -6.97 12.86
CA ASP A 55 2.21 -6.66 12.24
C ASP A 55 1.88 -7.51 10.99
N PRO A 56 1.57 -8.82 11.18
CA PRO A 56 1.54 -9.58 12.42
C PRO A 56 2.92 -10.17 12.76
N GLY A 57 3.03 -10.69 13.98
CA GLY A 57 4.30 -11.12 14.57
C GLY A 57 4.87 -10.07 15.52
N HIS A 58 5.71 -10.52 16.45
CA HIS A 58 6.37 -9.65 17.43
C HIS A 58 7.58 -10.38 18.03
N THR A 59 8.63 -10.56 17.23
CA THR A 59 9.81 -11.34 17.64
C THR A 59 11.05 -10.46 17.62
N ARG A 60 11.78 -10.45 18.75
CA ARG A 60 13.04 -9.70 18.90
C ARG A 60 14.02 -10.10 17.78
N PRO A 61 14.74 -9.15 17.15
CA PRO A 61 15.58 -9.40 15.98
C PRO A 61 16.53 -10.60 16.11
N LYS A 62 17.25 -10.73 17.23
CA LYS A 62 18.17 -11.87 17.42
C LYS A 62 17.47 -13.23 17.32
N VAL A 63 16.27 -13.36 17.89
CA VAL A 63 15.48 -14.59 17.86
C VAL A 63 14.89 -14.81 16.46
N LEU A 64 14.33 -13.75 15.87
CA LEU A 64 13.76 -13.80 14.51
C LEU A 64 14.82 -14.23 13.49
N MET A 65 16.00 -13.60 13.51
CA MET A 65 17.07 -13.89 12.57
C MET A 65 17.60 -15.32 12.70
N ALA A 66 17.66 -15.87 13.92
CA ALA A 66 18.03 -17.26 14.15
C ALA A 66 16.99 -18.25 13.60
N LEU A 67 15.70 -17.93 13.71
CA LEU A 67 14.63 -18.71 13.05
C LEU A 67 14.77 -18.64 11.53
N LEU A 68 14.96 -17.44 10.97
CA LEU A 68 15.02 -17.22 9.52
C LEU A 68 16.21 -17.88 8.86
N GLU A 69 17.35 -18.01 9.55
CA GLU A 69 18.48 -18.79 9.07
C GLU A 69 18.10 -20.26 8.81
N LYS A 70 17.45 -20.91 9.80
CA LYS A 70 16.96 -22.29 9.68
C LYS A 70 15.87 -22.41 8.62
N GLN A 71 14.99 -21.40 8.51
CA GLN A 71 13.96 -21.38 7.48
C GLN A 71 14.54 -21.17 6.07
N ALA A 72 15.64 -20.43 5.93
CA ALA A 72 16.33 -20.27 4.66
C ALA A 72 16.94 -21.60 4.19
N GLU A 73 17.48 -22.41 5.11
CA GLU A 73 17.90 -23.78 4.80
C GLU A 73 16.71 -24.66 4.41
N SER A 74 15.61 -24.62 5.16
CA SER A 74 14.37 -25.37 4.87
C SER A 74 13.82 -25.02 3.48
N LEU A 75 13.72 -23.72 3.18
CA LEU A 75 13.28 -23.19 1.90
C LEU A 75 14.11 -23.74 0.74
N ARG A 76 15.45 -23.72 0.86
CA ARG A 76 16.37 -24.15 -0.21
C ARG A 76 16.34 -25.66 -0.48
N ARG A 77 15.83 -26.49 0.45
CA ARG A 77 15.61 -27.92 0.17
C ARG A 77 14.54 -28.16 -0.89
N HIS A 78 13.57 -27.26 -0.99
CA HIS A 78 12.48 -27.33 -1.95
C HIS A 78 12.67 -26.38 -3.14
N HIS A 79 13.26 -25.21 -2.90
CA HIS A 79 13.50 -24.16 -3.89
C HIS A 79 14.96 -23.68 -3.81
N PRO A 80 15.93 -24.37 -4.45
CA PRO A 80 17.36 -24.15 -4.23
C PRO A 80 17.89 -22.73 -4.48
N LYS A 81 17.19 -21.95 -5.31
CA LYS A 81 17.55 -20.57 -5.66
C LYS A 81 16.74 -19.51 -4.89
N ALA A 82 15.79 -19.94 -4.06
CA ALA A 82 14.91 -19.02 -3.36
C ALA A 82 15.66 -18.20 -2.30
N GLN A 83 15.16 -16.98 -2.12
CA GLN A 83 15.75 -15.95 -1.29
C GLN A 83 14.98 -15.79 0.02
N MET A 84 15.67 -15.35 1.07
CA MET A 84 15.06 -15.01 2.36
C MET A 84 15.27 -13.53 2.63
N TRP A 85 14.18 -12.81 2.89
CA TRP A 85 14.12 -11.37 3.07
C TRP A 85 13.40 -11.02 4.38
N VAL A 86 13.83 -9.93 5.02
CA VAL A 86 13.26 -9.48 6.29
C VAL A 86 13.01 -7.97 6.28
N SER A 87 11.97 -7.50 6.95
CA SER A 87 11.72 -6.08 7.20
C SER A 87 11.88 -5.76 8.69
N PRO A 88 12.47 -4.61 9.06
CA PRO A 88 12.42 -4.11 10.43
C PRO A 88 11.06 -3.48 10.80
N GLN A 89 9.98 -3.93 10.15
CA GLN A 89 8.60 -3.48 10.40
C GLN A 89 8.27 -3.61 11.89
N SER A 90 7.72 -2.55 12.47
CA SER A 90 7.28 -2.47 13.86
C SER A 90 8.39 -2.61 14.92
N PHE A 91 9.67 -2.61 14.52
CA PHE A 91 10.78 -2.58 15.48
C PHE A 91 10.82 -1.24 16.21
N ASN A 92 10.92 -1.30 17.53
CA ASN A 92 11.27 -0.14 18.35
C ASN A 92 12.75 0.23 18.14
N GLN A 93 13.22 1.31 18.76
CA GLN A 93 14.61 1.77 18.58
C GLN A 93 15.64 0.71 19.00
N GLU A 94 15.46 0.08 20.15
CA GLU A 94 16.37 -0.96 20.65
C GLU A 94 16.49 -2.14 19.66
N TRP A 95 15.35 -2.60 19.14
CA TRP A 95 15.31 -3.72 18.20
C TRP A 95 15.87 -3.33 16.83
N LEU A 96 15.65 -2.10 16.38
CA LEU A 96 16.25 -1.61 15.14
C LEU A 96 17.79 -1.55 15.26
N ASP A 97 18.31 -1.11 16.40
CA ASP A 97 19.74 -1.05 16.66
C ASP A 97 20.37 -2.45 16.74
N GLU A 98 19.71 -3.40 17.40
CA GLU A 98 20.10 -4.82 17.41
C GLU A 98 20.09 -5.41 16.00
N PHE A 99 19.03 -5.14 15.22
CA PHE A 99 18.94 -5.58 13.83
C PHE A 99 20.11 -5.06 12.99
N TYR A 100 20.49 -3.79 13.12
CA TYR A 100 21.65 -3.24 12.44
C TYR A 100 22.97 -3.88 12.88
N GLN A 101 23.12 -4.24 14.16
CA GLN A 101 24.29 -4.97 14.63
C GLN A 101 24.40 -6.34 13.95
N ILE A 102 23.30 -7.10 13.88
CA ILE A 102 23.23 -8.40 13.19
C ILE A 102 23.60 -8.24 11.71
N LEU A 103 23.07 -7.22 11.03
CA LEU A 103 23.40 -7.00 9.62
C LEU A 103 24.88 -6.71 9.38
N ARG A 104 25.59 -6.06 10.32
CA ARG A 104 27.03 -5.79 10.20
C ARG A 104 27.88 -7.06 10.24
N GLU A 105 27.39 -8.13 10.84
CA GLU A 105 28.02 -9.45 10.82
C GLU A 105 27.91 -10.13 9.45
N ARG A 106 27.10 -9.58 8.54
CA ARG A 106 26.96 -10.01 7.15
C ARG A 106 26.52 -11.49 7.01
N PRO A 107 25.41 -11.92 7.65
CA PRO A 107 24.89 -13.28 7.47
C PRO A 107 24.70 -13.62 5.98
N ALA A 108 25.39 -14.66 5.52
CA ALA A 108 25.41 -15.05 4.10
C ALA A 108 24.08 -15.66 3.62
N TRP A 109 23.27 -16.19 4.53
CA TRP A 109 21.97 -16.77 4.19
C TRP A 109 20.92 -15.71 3.83
N LEU A 110 21.05 -14.48 4.34
CA LEU A 110 20.10 -13.39 4.14
C LEU A 110 20.27 -12.78 2.74
N SER A 111 19.17 -12.59 2.03
CA SER A 111 19.19 -12.10 0.65
C SER A 111 18.96 -10.59 0.53
N GLY A 112 18.23 -9.98 1.47
CA GLY A 112 18.03 -8.54 1.47
C GLY A 112 17.04 -8.07 2.53
N VAL A 113 16.75 -6.76 2.49
CA VAL A 113 15.86 -6.08 3.44
C VAL A 113 14.65 -5.50 2.71
N VAL A 114 13.48 -5.53 3.33
CA VAL A 114 12.29 -4.89 2.80
C VAL A 114 11.98 -3.61 3.56
N TYR A 115 11.66 -2.54 2.84
CA TYR A 115 11.22 -1.26 3.39
C TYR A 115 9.72 -1.07 3.14
N GLY A 116 8.91 -1.12 4.19
CA GLY A 116 7.46 -1.04 4.10
C GLY A 116 6.84 -0.23 5.25
N PRO A 117 5.54 -0.46 5.54
CA PRO A 117 4.85 0.21 6.63
C PRO A 117 5.55 -0.03 7.98
N GLN A 118 5.35 0.90 8.91
CA GLN A 118 5.87 0.84 10.29
C GLN A 118 7.40 0.63 10.42
N VAL A 119 8.18 0.90 9.37
CA VAL A 119 9.61 1.10 9.52
C VAL A 119 9.84 2.50 10.10
N ARG A 120 10.50 2.56 11.25
CA ARG A 120 10.64 3.78 12.07
C ARG A 120 11.41 4.92 11.39
N VAL A 121 12.35 4.57 10.51
CA VAL A 121 13.24 5.50 9.82
C VAL A 121 12.86 5.66 8.36
N SER A 122 13.30 6.73 7.72
CA SER A 122 13.13 6.93 6.29
C SER A 122 13.93 5.91 5.46
N LEU A 123 13.55 5.71 4.20
CA LEU A 123 14.32 4.84 3.29
C LEU A 123 15.79 5.29 3.13
N PRO A 124 16.13 6.59 3.01
CA PRO A 124 17.53 7.03 2.98
C PRO A 124 18.32 6.62 4.22
N GLU A 125 17.73 6.79 5.41
CA GLU A 125 18.35 6.42 6.68
C GLU A 125 18.55 4.90 6.79
N LEU A 126 17.53 4.11 6.42
CA LEU A 126 17.64 2.66 6.37
C LEU A 126 18.74 2.24 5.39
N ARG A 127 18.77 2.84 4.20
CA ARG A 127 19.75 2.52 3.17
C ARG A 127 21.18 2.83 3.62
N ALA A 128 21.38 3.92 4.37
CA ALA A 128 22.68 4.27 4.94
C ALA A 128 23.14 3.28 6.01
N ALA A 129 22.22 2.73 6.81
CA ALA A 129 22.53 1.79 7.88
C ALA A 129 22.71 0.34 7.40
N VAL A 130 21.95 -0.10 6.38
CA VAL A 130 21.99 -1.47 5.86
C VAL A 130 23.24 -1.65 4.97
N PRO A 131 24.09 -2.67 5.21
CA PRO A 131 25.24 -2.97 4.37
C PRO A 131 24.89 -3.10 2.88
N ARG A 132 25.75 -2.56 1.99
CA ARG A 132 25.49 -2.49 0.55
C ARG A 132 25.24 -3.84 -0.13
N GLN A 133 25.74 -4.94 0.44
CA GLN A 133 25.50 -6.29 -0.09
C GLN A 133 24.03 -6.71 0.02
N TYR A 134 23.27 -6.10 0.94
CA TYR A 134 21.84 -6.36 1.10
C TYR A 134 21.07 -5.33 0.28
N PRO A 135 20.51 -5.71 -0.88
CA PRO A 135 19.57 -4.87 -1.59
C PRO A 135 18.37 -4.54 -0.68
N ILE A 136 17.77 -3.36 -0.91
CA ILE A 136 16.50 -3.00 -0.31
C ILE A 136 15.42 -3.08 -1.38
N ARG A 137 14.29 -3.73 -1.06
CA ARG A 137 13.08 -3.72 -1.88
C ARG A 137 11.97 -2.96 -1.15
N ARG A 138 11.20 -2.15 -1.87
CA ARG A 138 10.07 -1.42 -1.28
C ARG A 138 8.85 -2.32 -1.15
N TYR A 139 8.06 -2.13 -0.10
CA TYR A 139 6.75 -2.70 0.11
C TYR A 139 5.75 -1.57 0.40
N PRO A 140 5.47 -0.68 -0.57
CA PRO A 140 4.74 0.55 -0.31
C PRO A 140 3.26 0.28 -0.03
N ASP A 141 2.71 0.91 1.01
CA ASP A 141 1.28 0.96 1.27
C ASP A 141 0.57 1.84 0.23
N ILE A 142 -0.32 1.22 -0.55
CA ILE A 142 -1.13 1.93 -1.55
C ILE A 142 -2.64 1.93 -1.21
N THR A 143 -3.02 1.32 -0.08
CA THR A 143 -4.42 1.09 0.31
C THR A 143 -4.94 2.15 1.27
N HIS A 144 -4.09 2.62 2.19
CA HIS A 144 -4.55 3.46 3.27
C HIS A 144 -4.41 4.97 3.03
N SER A 145 -5.34 5.74 3.60
CA SER A 145 -5.35 7.22 3.52
C SER A 145 -4.92 7.92 4.83
N LEU A 146 -5.00 7.23 5.97
CA LEU A 146 -4.55 7.72 7.28
C LEU A 146 -3.98 6.57 8.13
N ASN A 147 -3.19 6.91 9.16
CA ASN A 147 -2.51 5.93 10.03
C ASN A 147 -1.71 4.88 9.26
N CYS A 148 -1.00 5.31 8.21
CA CYS A 148 -0.32 4.46 7.25
C CYS A 148 1.07 4.99 6.88
N GLN A 149 1.76 4.27 6.00
CA GLN A 149 3.11 4.65 5.56
C GLN A 149 3.14 6.02 4.87
N TYR A 150 2.13 6.32 4.05
CA TYR A 150 2.02 7.54 3.26
C TYR A 150 0.61 8.13 3.39
N PRO A 151 0.31 8.84 4.50
CA PRO A 151 -1.02 9.44 4.68
C PRO A 151 -1.30 10.48 3.61
N VAL A 152 -2.58 10.76 3.36
CA VAL A 152 -2.95 11.85 2.43
C VAL A 152 -2.65 13.19 3.11
N PRO A 153 -1.86 14.08 2.48
CA PRO A 153 -1.55 15.38 3.06
C PRO A 153 -2.80 16.27 3.12
N ASP A 154 -2.93 17.05 4.19
CA ASP A 154 -4.00 18.03 4.39
C ASP A 154 -5.42 17.45 4.26
N TRP A 155 -5.61 16.19 4.65
CA TRP A 155 -6.90 15.52 4.63
C TRP A 155 -7.86 16.13 5.67
N ASP A 156 -9.01 16.62 5.22
CA ASP A 156 -10.00 17.27 6.08
C ASP A 156 -10.55 16.31 7.16
N LEU A 157 -10.84 16.84 8.35
CA LEU A 157 -11.34 16.07 9.49
C LEU A 157 -12.67 15.38 9.18
N ALA A 158 -13.56 16.02 8.42
CA ALA A 158 -14.84 15.43 8.04
C ALA A 158 -14.63 14.15 7.21
N PHE A 159 -13.66 14.15 6.29
CA PHE A 159 -13.27 12.94 5.58
C PHE A 159 -12.62 11.91 6.50
N ALA A 160 -11.67 12.32 7.35
CA ALA A 160 -10.96 11.41 8.26
C ALA A 160 -11.92 10.61 9.17
N LEU A 161 -12.90 11.29 9.75
CA LEU A 161 -13.85 10.70 10.71
C LEU A 161 -14.88 9.78 10.07
N THR A 162 -15.29 10.05 8.82
CA THR A 162 -16.41 9.37 8.18
C THR A 162 -15.97 8.28 7.19
N GLN A 163 -14.83 8.47 6.54
CA GLN A 163 -14.32 7.53 5.55
C GLN A 163 -13.29 6.54 6.12
N GLY A 164 -12.64 6.88 7.23
CA GLY A 164 -11.62 6.04 7.85
C GLY A 164 -10.37 5.88 6.99
N ARG A 165 -9.61 4.81 7.22
CA ARG A 165 -8.30 4.57 6.58
C ARG A 165 -8.39 3.83 5.25
N GLU A 166 -9.29 2.87 5.10
CA GLU A 166 -9.42 1.95 3.95
C GLU A 166 -10.50 2.40 2.95
N VAL A 167 -10.43 3.67 2.53
CA VAL A 167 -11.39 4.21 1.57
C VAL A 167 -10.95 3.95 0.12
N ILE A 168 -11.89 3.95 -0.83
CA ILE A 168 -11.58 4.01 -2.28
C ILE A 168 -10.73 5.26 -2.54
N ASN A 169 -9.45 5.10 -2.83
CA ASN A 169 -8.47 6.20 -2.76
C ASN A 169 -7.59 6.31 -4.01
N PRO A 170 -8.16 6.52 -5.22
CA PRO A 170 -7.34 6.85 -6.38
C PRO A 170 -6.49 8.11 -6.12
N ARG A 171 -5.19 7.92 -5.90
CA ARG A 171 -4.21 8.97 -5.56
C ARG A 171 -3.08 9.05 -6.61
N PRO A 172 -3.40 9.17 -7.91
CA PRO A 172 -2.41 9.01 -8.97
C PRO A 172 -1.21 9.96 -8.91
N LEU A 173 -1.39 11.20 -8.44
CA LEU A 173 -0.30 12.17 -8.33
C LEU A 173 0.58 11.91 -7.11
N ASP A 174 -0.01 11.64 -5.95
CA ASP A 174 0.72 11.28 -4.73
C ASP A 174 1.52 9.99 -4.92
N GLN A 175 0.89 8.94 -5.46
CA GLN A 175 1.55 7.66 -5.68
C GLN A 175 2.73 7.79 -6.65
N ALA A 176 2.60 8.62 -7.69
CA ALA A 176 3.69 8.93 -8.60
C ALA A 176 4.81 9.73 -7.91
N ALA A 177 4.47 10.70 -7.06
CA ALA A 177 5.45 11.47 -6.29
C ALA A 177 6.24 10.56 -5.33
N ILE A 178 5.55 9.66 -4.61
CA ILE A 178 6.16 8.68 -3.70
C ILE A 178 7.07 7.72 -4.47
N PHE A 179 6.60 7.20 -5.62
CA PHE A 179 7.40 6.33 -6.47
C PHE A 179 8.74 7.00 -6.83
N ARG A 180 8.68 8.23 -7.36
CA ARG A 180 9.83 8.98 -7.86
C ARG A 180 10.79 9.43 -6.77
N ALA A 181 10.28 9.79 -5.58
CA ALA A 181 11.11 10.19 -4.45
C ALA A 181 12.07 9.09 -3.98
N TYR A 182 11.71 7.83 -4.21
CA TYR A 182 12.42 6.67 -3.64
C TYR A 182 12.92 5.66 -4.67
N GLN A 183 12.75 5.92 -5.97
CA GLN A 183 13.05 4.94 -7.04
C GLN A 183 14.52 4.51 -7.06
N ASP A 184 15.46 5.43 -6.82
CA ASP A 184 16.90 5.15 -6.89
C ASP A 184 17.50 4.54 -5.62
N GLN A 185 16.68 4.37 -4.57
CA GLN A 185 17.14 3.93 -3.25
C GLN A 185 16.85 2.45 -2.98
N ALA A 186 16.16 1.77 -3.91
CA ALA A 186 15.75 0.38 -3.79
C ALA A 186 15.77 -0.32 -5.16
N ILE A 187 15.87 -1.64 -5.17
CA ILE A 187 15.94 -2.44 -6.41
C ILE A 187 14.57 -2.68 -7.07
N GLY A 188 13.53 -1.99 -6.62
CA GLY A 188 12.15 -2.19 -7.04
C GLY A 188 11.16 -2.16 -5.88
N PHE A 189 9.95 -2.65 -6.12
CA PHE A 189 8.85 -2.63 -5.17
C PHE A 189 7.96 -3.88 -5.27
N LEU A 190 7.11 -4.07 -4.25
CA LEU A 190 5.98 -4.98 -4.19
C LEU A 190 4.86 -4.22 -3.47
N THR A 191 3.86 -3.69 -4.17
CA THR A 191 2.86 -2.84 -3.52
C THR A 191 1.98 -3.62 -2.54
N TYR A 192 1.86 -3.14 -1.30
CA TYR A 192 0.90 -3.66 -0.33
C TYR A 192 -0.51 -3.17 -0.67
N SER A 193 -1.42 -4.11 -0.89
CA SER A 193 -2.80 -3.85 -1.29
C SER A 193 -3.77 -4.75 -0.52
N GLU A 194 -4.92 -4.20 -0.15
CA GLU A 194 -5.98 -4.93 0.54
C GLU A 194 -7.17 -5.24 -0.36
N GLY A 195 -7.27 -4.65 -1.55
CA GLY A 195 -8.34 -5.03 -2.47
C GLY A 195 -8.68 -4.00 -3.51
N CYS A 196 -9.97 -3.88 -3.83
CA CYS A 196 -10.42 -3.11 -4.97
C CYS A 196 -10.35 -1.59 -4.75
N ASN A 197 -10.26 -1.12 -3.50
CA ASN A 197 -10.24 0.31 -3.15
C ASN A 197 -8.99 1.05 -3.69
N ASP A 198 -7.89 0.33 -3.86
CA ASP A 198 -6.60 0.85 -4.33
C ASP A 198 -6.29 0.54 -5.80
N ASP A 199 -7.30 0.09 -6.57
CA ASP A 199 -7.11 -0.46 -7.92
C ASP A 199 -6.41 0.50 -8.89
N VAL A 200 -6.76 1.79 -8.84
CA VAL A 200 -6.07 2.83 -9.64
C VAL A 200 -4.60 2.95 -9.22
N ASN A 201 -4.30 2.87 -7.92
CA ASN A 201 -2.94 2.98 -7.41
C ASN A 201 -2.08 1.80 -7.89
N LYS A 202 -2.63 0.58 -7.98
CA LYS A 202 -1.93 -0.57 -8.57
C LYS A 202 -1.48 -0.29 -10.00
N VAL A 203 -2.34 0.32 -10.81
CA VAL A 203 -2.03 0.63 -12.21
C VAL A 203 -0.99 1.74 -12.32
N ILE A 204 -1.06 2.75 -11.45
CA ILE A 204 -0.05 3.80 -11.39
C ILE A 204 1.33 3.22 -11.05
N TRP A 205 1.42 2.41 -9.99
CA TRP A 205 2.69 1.77 -9.61
C TRP A 205 3.22 0.81 -10.67
N SER A 206 2.34 0.01 -11.27
CA SER A 206 2.73 -0.93 -12.34
C SER A 206 3.23 -0.19 -13.58
N GLY A 207 2.54 0.88 -13.98
CA GLY A 207 2.93 1.72 -15.11
C GLY A 207 4.27 2.42 -14.88
N LEU A 208 4.48 2.99 -13.70
CA LEU A 208 5.75 3.63 -13.33
C LEU A 208 6.89 2.63 -13.14
N GLY A 209 6.59 1.42 -12.70
CA GLY A 209 7.57 0.32 -12.64
C GLY A 209 8.05 -0.12 -14.01
N TRP A 210 7.25 0.10 -15.06
CA TRP A 210 7.63 -0.15 -16.45
C TRP A 210 8.31 1.06 -17.11
N ASP A 211 7.72 2.25 -16.93
CA ASP A 211 8.24 3.53 -17.43
C ASP A 211 8.19 4.58 -16.31
N PRO A 212 9.32 4.82 -15.62
CA PRO A 212 9.41 5.79 -14.51
C PRO A 212 9.01 7.23 -14.88
N GLU A 213 9.14 7.60 -16.15
CA GLU A 213 8.87 8.95 -16.66
C GLU A 213 7.42 9.10 -17.15
N ALA A 214 6.62 8.03 -17.13
CA ALA A 214 5.24 8.04 -17.55
C ALA A 214 4.42 9.11 -16.81
N GLN A 215 3.63 9.86 -17.57
CA GLN A 215 2.76 10.89 -16.99
C GLN A 215 1.54 10.24 -16.36
N PRO A 216 1.17 10.56 -15.09
CA PRO A 216 0.02 9.93 -14.43
C PRO A 216 -1.27 10.01 -15.24
N VAL A 217 -1.57 11.17 -15.86
CA VAL A 217 -2.77 11.32 -16.71
C VAL A 217 -2.77 10.37 -17.92
N ALA A 218 -1.60 10.04 -18.49
CA ALA A 218 -1.51 9.10 -19.60
C ALA A 218 -1.83 7.67 -19.14
N LEU A 219 -1.30 7.27 -17.97
CA LEU A 219 -1.62 5.98 -17.35
C LEU A 219 -3.11 5.88 -17.00
N LEU A 220 -3.71 6.96 -16.48
CA LEU A 220 -5.14 7.01 -16.20
C LEU A 220 -5.99 6.90 -17.48
N ARG A 221 -5.59 7.55 -18.59
CA ARG A 221 -6.29 7.40 -19.87
C ARG A 221 -6.23 5.96 -20.38
N GLN A 222 -5.09 5.29 -20.23
CA GLN A 222 -4.96 3.86 -20.57
C GLN A 222 -5.85 2.99 -19.68
N TYR A 223 -5.84 3.24 -18.37
CA TYR A 223 -6.72 2.57 -17.39
C TYR A 223 -8.20 2.73 -17.78
N SER A 224 -8.65 3.96 -18.02
CA SER A 224 -10.03 4.28 -18.40
C SER A 224 -10.41 3.61 -19.72
N ARG A 225 -9.55 3.68 -20.74
CA ARG A 225 -9.78 3.02 -22.03
C ARG A 225 -9.92 1.51 -21.88
N TYR A 226 -9.01 0.88 -21.11
CA TYR A 226 -8.97 -0.56 -20.98
C TYR A 226 -10.18 -1.11 -20.21
N PHE A 227 -10.55 -0.48 -19.11
CA PHE A 227 -11.60 -1.00 -18.23
C PHE A 227 -13.00 -0.49 -18.52
N LEU A 228 -13.13 0.68 -19.14
CA LEU A 228 -14.43 1.33 -19.40
C LEU A 228 -14.69 1.56 -20.90
N GLY A 229 -13.64 1.62 -21.73
CA GLY A 229 -13.73 1.86 -23.17
C GLY A 229 -13.27 3.26 -23.59
N GLU A 230 -12.97 3.42 -24.88
CA GLU A 230 -12.37 4.64 -25.46
C GLU A 230 -13.14 5.92 -25.09
N ARG A 231 -14.46 5.87 -25.09
CA ARG A 231 -15.32 7.03 -24.81
C ARG A 231 -15.13 7.64 -23.43
N TYR A 232 -14.60 6.88 -22.47
CA TYR A 232 -14.32 7.34 -21.11
C TYR A 232 -12.87 7.73 -20.88
N ALA A 233 -11.99 7.52 -21.87
CA ALA A 233 -10.54 7.60 -21.70
C ALA A 233 -10.11 8.92 -21.05
N ASP A 234 -10.58 10.05 -21.56
CA ASP A 234 -10.21 11.36 -21.02
C ASP A 234 -11.07 11.77 -19.82
N ALA A 235 -12.40 11.71 -19.95
CA ALA A 235 -13.30 12.22 -18.91
C ALA A 235 -13.16 11.48 -17.57
N PHE A 236 -13.00 10.15 -17.59
CA PHE A 236 -12.82 9.39 -16.36
C PHE A 236 -11.42 9.60 -15.77
N ALA A 237 -10.38 9.71 -16.59
CA ALA A 237 -9.03 10.03 -16.13
C ALA A 237 -8.96 11.41 -15.44
N GLN A 238 -9.62 12.43 -16.03
CA GLN A 238 -9.73 13.75 -15.40
C GLN A 238 -10.57 13.71 -14.13
N GLY A 239 -11.64 12.91 -14.09
CA GLY A 239 -12.44 12.70 -12.89
C GLY A 239 -11.63 12.10 -11.73
N LEU A 240 -10.78 11.10 -12.00
CA LEU A 240 -9.89 10.52 -10.98
C LEU A 240 -8.88 11.55 -10.44
N LEU A 241 -8.30 12.39 -11.30
CA LEU A 241 -7.44 13.50 -10.87
C LEU A 241 -8.22 14.55 -10.05
N ALA A 242 -9.49 14.78 -10.40
CA ALA A 242 -10.35 15.71 -9.69
C ALA A 242 -10.72 15.19 -8.29
N LEU A 243 -10.98 13.88 -8.15
CA LEU A 243 -11.16 13.24 -6.85
C LEU A 243 -9.94 13.45 -5.95
N GLU A 244 -8.73 13.15 -6.42
CA GLU A 244 -7.52 13.36 -5.62
C GLU A 244 -7.34 14.82 -5.18
N ARG A 245 -7.67 15.79 -6.05
CA ARG A 245 -7.63 17.22 -5.70
C ARG A 245 -8.65 17.61 -4.64
N ASN A 246 -9.83 16.98 -4.61
CA ASN A 246 -10.88 17.29 -3.62
C ASN A 246 -10.40 17.04 -2.19
N TRP A 247 -9.45 16.13 -2.01
CA TRP A 247 -9.08 15.66 -0.69
C TRP A 247 -7.91 16.41 -0.03
N ARG A 248 -7.58 17.59 -0.55
CA ARG A 248 -6.55 18.46 0.02
C ARG A 248 -7.17 19.75 0.52
N GLY A 249 -6.89 20.06 1.78
CA GLY A 249 -7.32 21.28 2.44
C GLY A 249 -8.78 21.27 2.92
N PRO A 250 -9.28 22.41 3.40
CA PRO A 250 -10.57 22.48 4.09
C PRO A 250 -11.75 22.13 3.19
N LEU A 251 -12.55 21.13 3.58
CA LEU A 251 -13.68 20.64 2.79
C LEU A 251 -14.81 21.68 2.69
N LEU A 252 -15.07 22.40 3.79
CA LEU A 252 -16.15 23.40 3.90
C LEU A 252 -16.12 24.40 2.73
N THR A 253 -14.93 24.92 2.42
CA THR A 253 -14.74 25.93 1.36
C THR A 253 -14.40 25.33 0.00
N ASN A 254 -14.25 24.01 -0.13
CA ASN A 254 -13.80 23.37 -1.35
C ASN A 254 -14.92 23.21 -2.40
N ALA A 255 -15.20 24.28 -3.15
CA ALA A 255 -16.21 24.26 -4.21
C ALA A 255 -15.87 23.34 -5.40
N ALA A 256 -14.63 22.85 -5.51
CA ALA A 256 -14.25 21.90 -6.55
C ALA A 256 -14.98 20.56 -6.39
N VAL A 257 -15.36 20.18 -5.17
CA VAL A 257 -16.12 18.95 -4.87
C VAL A 257 -17.42 18.88 -5.70
N GLU A 258 -18.16 19.99 -5.75
CA GLU A 258 -19.38 20.09 -6.57
C GLU A 258 -19.11 19.97 -8.07
N THR A 259 -17.97 20.50 -8.53
CA THR A 259 -17.56 20.38 -9.93
C THR A 259 -17.22 18.94 -10.27
N THR A 260 -16.49 18.26 -9.40
CA THR A 260 -16.17 16.84 -9.52
C THR A 260 -17.43 15.99 -9.50
N LEU A 261 -18.38 16.26 -8.59
CA LEU A 261 -19.68 15.57 -8.59
C LEU A 261 -20.40 15.72 -9.93
N ARG A 262 -20.52 16.95 -10.46
CA ARG A 262 -21.17 17.18 -11.76
C ARG A 262 -20.50 16.41 -12.90
N GLN A 263 -19.17 16.37 -12.94
CA GLN A 263 -18.42 15.60 -13.93
C GLN A 263 -18.78 14.11 -13.89
N PHE A 264 -18.87 13.52 -12.70
CA PHE A 264 -19.25 12.12 -12.56
C PHE A 264 -20.73 11.87 -12.83
N GLN A 265 -21.62 12.80 -12.48
CA GLN A 265 -23.04 12.73 -12.84
C GLN A 265 -23.26 12.81 -14.36
N ASP A 266 -22.48 13.62 -15.07
CA ASP A 266 -22.50 13.66 -16.54
C ASP A 266 -22.08 12.32 -17.14
N LEU A 267 -20.99 11.73 -16.62
CA LEU A 267 -20.55 10.39 -17.02
C LEU A 267 -21.63 9.34 -16.75
N GLU A 268 -22.28 9.39 -15.58
CA GLU A 268 -23.35 8.48 -15.19
C GLU A 268 -24.57 8.62 -16.10
N ARG A 269 -25.01 9.84 -16.41
CA ARG A 269 -26.12 10.11 -17.33
C ARG A 269 -25.85 9.56 -18.73
N ALA A 270 -24.63 9.75 -19.23
CA ALA A 270 -24.21 9.26 -20.55
C ALA A 270 -23.87 7.75 -20.58
N ALA A 271 -23.73 7.10 -19.43
CA ALA A 271 -23.37 5.70 -19.32
C ALA A 271 -24.47 4.77 -19.82
N SER A 272 -24.07 3.68 -20.49
CA SER A 272 -25.02 2.62 -20.83
C SER A 272 -25.36 1.83 -19.57
N PRO A 273 -26.45 1.04 -19.58
CA PRO A 273 -26.75 0.14 -18.46
C PRO A 273 -25.58 -0.78 -18.09
N GLN A 274 -24.78 -1.21 -19.07
CA GLN A 274 -23.64 -2.10 -18.83
C GLN A 274 -22.48 -1.39 -18.12
N ASP A 275 -22.18 -0.13 -18.46
CA ASP A 275 -21.07 0.60 -17.81
C ASP A 275 -21.39 0.91 -16.35
N ARG A 276 -22.67 1.15 -16.04
CA ARG A 276 -23.14 1.35 -14.67
C ARG A 276 -23.00 0.10 -13.79
N LEU A 277 -22.85 -1.09 -14.40
CA LEU A 277 -22.53 -2.33 -13.69
C LEU A 277 -21.02 -2.54 -13.48
N ASN A 278 -20.17 -1.71 -14.09
CA ASN A 278 -18.73 -1.81 -13.92
C ASN A 278 -18.31 -1.29 -12.54
N TRP A 279 -17.76 -2.17 -11.70
CA TRP A 279 -17.38 -1.82 -10.34
C TRP A 279 -16.35 -0.68 -10.25
N ARG A 280 -15.46 -0.53 -11.25
CA ARG A 280 -14.48 0.58 -11.27
C ARG A 280 -15.16 1.91 -11.51
N PHE A 281 -16.18 1.92 -12.37
CA PHE A 281 -17.01 3.09 -12.60
C PHE A 281 -17.81 3.45 -11.35
N GLN A 282 -18.42 2.44 -10.72
CA GLN A 282 -19.18 2.59 -9.47
C GLN A 282 -18.32 3.12 -8.31
N GLN A 283 -17.07 2.68 -8.18
CA GLN A 283 -16.17 3.15 -7.14
C GLN A 283 -15.90 4.66 -7.24
N ALA A 284 -15.60 5.16 -8.44
CA ALA A 284 -15.35 6.58 -8.64
C ALA A 284 -16.63 7.41 -8.47
N LEU A 285 -17.77 6.91 -8.93
CA LEU A 285 -19.08 7.52 -8.66
C LEU A 285 -19.36 7.61 -7.16
N TYR A 286 -19.22 6.49 -6.46
CA TYR A 286 -19.43 6.43 -5.02
C TYR A 286 -18.59 7.48 -4.30
N ARG A 287 -17.32 7.63 -4.67
CA ARG A 287 -16.45 8.67 -4.11
C ARG A 287 -16.94 10.08 -4.42
N ALA A 288 -17.33 10.37 -5.65
CA ALA A 288 -17.83 11.70 -6.01
C ALA A 288 -19.10 12.07 -5.23
N TYR A 289 -20.05 11.14 -5.08
CA TYR A 289 -21.27 11.35 -4.31
C TYR A 289 -21.01 11.44 -2.81
N TYR A 290 -20.18 10.55 -2.24
CA TYR A 290 -19.84 10.59 -0.82
C TYR A 290 -19.17 11.92 -0.47
N ASP A 291 -18.20 12.35 -1.28
CA ASP A 291 -17.44 13.56 -1.00
C ASP A 291 -18.33 14.81 -1.01
N ALA A 292 -19.25 14.92 -1.98
CA ALA A 292 -20.22 16.00 -2.03
C ALA A 292 -21.22 15.95 -0.89
N TYR A 293 -21.77 14.77 -0.58
CA TYR A 293 -22.68 14.60 0.56
C TYR A 293 -22.04 15.04 1.88
N LEU A 294 -20.78 14.66 2.12
CA LEU A 294 -20.06 15.09 3.31
C LEU A 294 -19.84 16.59 3.34
N ARG A 295 -19.53 17.20 2.20
CA ARG A 295 -19.35 18.64 2.13
C ARG A 295 -20.64 19.38 2.46
N ASP A 296 -21.77 18.96 1.88
CA ASP A 296 -23.08 19.55 2.15
C ASP A 296 -23.47 19.37 3.62
N ARG A 297 -23.25 18.18 4.16
CA ARG A 297 -23.46 17.89 5.58
C ARG A 297 -22.61 18.79 6.47
N LEU A 298 -21.32 18.94 6.17
CA LEU A 298 -20.41 19.80 6.91
C LEU A 298 -20.87 21.26 6.88
N ILE A 299 -21.29 21.78 5.72
CA ILE A 299 -21.83 23.14 5.59
C ILE A 299 -23.06 23.32 6.47
N TYR A 300 -24.00 22.37 6.39
CA TYR A 300 -25.23 22.39 7.16
C TYR A 300 -24.98 22.33 8.67
N GLU A 301 -24.19 21.37 9.14
CA GLU A 301 -23.88 21.19 10.56
C GLU A 301 -23.07 22.37 11.12
N THR A 302 -22.16 22.95 10.34
CA THR A 302 -21.42 24.17 10.73
C THR A 302 -22.36 25.36 10.91
N ALA A 303 -23.36 25.52 10.04
CA ALA A 303 -24.34 26.60 10.16
C ALA A 303 -25.19 26.45 11.43
N LEU A 304 -25.65 25.23 11.73
CA LEU A 304 -26.39 24.92 12.96
C LEU A 304 -25.57 25.19 14.22
N GLU A 305 -24.28 24.81 14.23
CA GLU A 305 -23.38 25.10 15.33
C GLU A 305 -23.25 26.61 15.55
N ALA A 306 -23.06 27.39 14.47
CA ALA A 306 -22.96 28.84 14.53
C ALA A 306 -24.25 29.50 15.07
N GLU A 307 -25.43 29.00 14.68
CA GLU A 307 -26.72 29.46 15.20
C GLU A 307 -26.85 29.18 16.71
N ALA A 308 -26.51 27.96 17.14
CA ALA A 308 -26.57 27.55 18.54
C ALA A 308 -25.62 28.39 19.42
N LEU A 309 -24.38 28.58 18.97
CA LEU A 309 -23.42 29.46 19.63
C LEU A 309 -23.90 30.91 19.65
N GLY A 310 -24.58 31.36 18.60
CA GLY A 310 -25.22 32.67 18.55
C GLY A 310 -26.30 32.87 19.60
N VAL A 311 -27.09 31.83 19.91
CA VAL A 311 -28.07 31.85 21.02
C VAL A 311 -27.35 31.90 22.37
N LEU A 312 -26.35 31.05 22.58
CA LEU A 312 -25.60 30.99 23.85
C LEU A 312 -24.89 32.30 24.19
N ARG A 313 -24.38 33.04 23.19
CA ARG A 313 -23.74 34.35 23.41
C ARG A 313 -24.72 35.46 23.82
N ARG A 314 -26.02 35.28 23.59
CA ARG A 314 -27.07 36.24 23.96
C ARG A 314 -27.72 35.94 25.31
N ALA A 315 -27.41 34.79 25.92
CA ALA A 315 -27.89 34.38 27.25
C ALA A 315 -26.92 34.86 28.33
#